data_AF-A0A1X2IAR7-F1
#
_entry.id   AF-A0A1X2IAR7-F1
#
_cell.length_a   1.000
_cell.length_b   1.000
_cell.length_c   1.000
_cell.angle_alpha   90.00
_cell.angle_beta   90.00
_cell.angle_gamma   90.00
#
_symmetry.space_group_name_H-M   'P 1'
#
loop_
_entity.id
_entity.type
_entity.pdbx_description
1 polymer ?
#
loop_
_entity_poly.entity_id
_entity_poly.type
_entity_poly.pdbx_seq_one_letter_code
_entity_poly.pdbx_strand_id
1 'polypeptide(L)'
;MRNFCCAKVINTRRKRQNFCNLFLLFNKQNKNWNIFKYISNPYQKMVYFGRSSLLAAVVGTLLIQGSEGHVEFKNDTVKPNTSLDTALVVPHGCSGSDTVGISVTAPESVAIGVVPQQVQNWTLVVNYRDATNKTVKDFSWTGGYLAHDGRQEFGVVLNIPQVDLSQKPNVTALFPTVQTCLNGTSNWTSDPKSSGYNSTRDKPSPQIVITNEEPETGSGSGSSTGNGGAATFAQGHSLPLLAAGLAIGAAVLL
;
A
#
# COMPACT_ATOMS: atom_id res chain seq x y z
N MET A 1 41.08 -46.75 71.22
CA MET A 1 41.44 -45.74 72.24
C MET A 1 41.11 -44.36 71.68
N ARG A 2 40.69 -43.38 72.52
CA ARG A 2 41.11 -41.95 72.60
C ARG A 2 41.52 -41.25 71.27
N ASN A 3 41.00 -40.10 70.81
CA ASN A 3 40.13 -39.00 71.33
C ASN A 3 39.22 -38.47 70.19
N PHE A 4 38.06 -37.78 70.31
CA PHE A 4 37.58 -36.61 71.10
C PHE A 4 37.96 -35.19 70.56
N CYS A 5 36.99 -34.51 69.92
CA CYS A 5 36.79 -33.04 69.66
C CYS A 5 37.91 -32.20 68.99
N CYS A 6 37.70 -31.04 68.32
CA CYS A 6 36.53 -30.16 67.99
C CYS A 6 36.82 -29.43 66.63
N ALA A 7 36.18 -28.36 66.08
CA ALA A 7 35.05 -27.45 66.38
C ALA A 7 34.54 -26.80 65.04
N LYS A 8 33.25 -26.40 64.87
CA LYS A 8 32.65 -25.02 64.98
C LYS A 8 33.33 -23.94 64.11
N VAL A 9 32.68 -23.33 63.10
CA VAL A 9 31.67 -22.23 63.11
C VAL A 9 30.83 -22.31 61.80
N ILE A 10 29.49 -22.39 61.77
CA ILE A 10 28.42 -21.38 61.99
C ILE A 10 28.38 -20.18 60.99
N ASN A 11 27.68 -20.41 59.87
CA ASN A 11 26.66 -19.53 59.23
C ASN A 11 26.81 -17.99 59.25
N THR A 12 26.93 -17.37 58.05
CA THR A 12 26.21 -16.11 57.73
C THR A 12 25.66 -16.09 56.30
N ARG A 13 24.50 -15.42 56.11
CA ARG A 13 23.95 -15.08 54.79
C ARG A 13 24.58 -13.78 54.28
N ARG A 14 24.79 -13.64 52.96
CA ARG A 14 24.06 -12.64 52.12
C ARG A 14 24.44 -12.68 50.63
N LYS A 15 23.48 -12.25 49.80
CA LYS A 15 23.63 -11.97 48.36
C LYS A 15 24.63 -10.83 48.12
N ARG A 16 25.43 -10.94 47.06
CA ARG A 16 25.45 -10.00 45.92
C ARG A 16 26.20 -10.65 44.75
N GLN A 17 25.53 -10.82 43.61
CA GLN A 17 26.19 -11.19 42.35
C GLN A 17 26.91 -9.95 41.81
N ASN A 18 28.06 -10.12 41.17
CA ASN A 18 28.80 -9.02 40.55
C ASN A 18 29.77 -9.52 39.46
N PHE A 19 29.75 -8.80 38.34
CA PHE A 19 30.72 -8.80 37.23
C PHE A 19 30.90 -10.01 36.30
N CYS A 20 31.13 -9.62 35.04
CA CYS A 20 31.27 -10.40 33.83
C CYS A 20 32.50 -11.32 33.83
N ASN A 21 32.48 -12.35 32.96
CA ASN A 21 33.71 -12.89 32.38
C ASN A 21 33.50 -13.25 30.90
N LEU A 22 34.12 -12.47 30.03
CA LEU A 22 34.42 -12.86 28.65
C LEU A 22 35.75 -13.62 28.69
N PHE A 23 35.77 -14.88 28.25
CA PHE A 23 36.99 -15.70 28.31
C PHE A 23 37.36 -16.23 26.92
N LEU A 24 38.47 -15.73 26.38
CA LEU A 24 39.06 -16.21 25.13
C LEU A 24 40.05 -17.34 25.44
N LEU A 25 39.95 -18.45 24.69
CA LEU A 25 40.93 -19.54 24.74
C LEU A 25 41.84 -19.48 23.52
N PHE A 26 43.12 -19.21 23.73
CA PHE A 26 44.16 -19.50 22.75
C PHE A 26 44.55 -20.98 22.84
N ASN A 27 44.72 -21.63 21.69
CA ASN A 27 45.47 -22.88 21.59
C ASN A 27 46.49 -22.77 20.44
N LYS A 28 47.64 -23.45 20.57
CA LYS A 28 48.82 -23.33 19.70
C LYS A 28 49.46 -24.71 19.53
N GLN A 29 50.21 -24.88 18.42
CA GLN A 29 50.79 -26.13 17.92
C GLN A 29 49.74 -27.02 17.25
N ASN A 30 49.92 -27.43 15.99
CA ASN A 30 51.03 -28.31 15.63
C ASN A 30 51.59 -28.06 14.21
N LYS A 31 52.73 -28.70 13.89
CA LYS A 31 53.38 -28.65 12.57
C LYS A 31 53.03 -29.90 11.75
N ASN A 32 52.77 -29.74 10.45
CA ASN A 32 53.52 -30.53 9.45
C ASN A 32 53.47 -29.90 8.04
N TRP A 33 54.39 -30.31 7.18
CA TRP A 33 54.53 -29.80 5.81
C TRP A 33 53.72 -30.63 4.80
N ASN A 34 53.29 -29.98 3.71
CA ASN A 34 53.24 -30.62 2.41
C ASN A 34 53.59 -29.63 1.30
N ILE A 35 54.27 -30.12 0.27
CA ILE A 35 54.97 -29.30 -0.74
C ILE A 35 54.14 -29.25 -2.02
N PHE A 36 53.88 -28.06 -2.56
CA PHE A 36 53.55 -27.90 -3.97
C PHE A 36 54.52 -26.90 -4.63
N LYS A 37 55.14 -27.34 -5.74
CA LYS A 37 56.18 -26.58 -6.44
C LYS A 37 55.56 -25.44 -7.25
N TYR A 38 55.91 -24.20 -6.91
CA TYR A 38 55.70 -23.07 -7.81
C TYR A 38 56.77 -23.11 -8.90
N ILE A 39 56.41 -23.51 -10.13
CA ILE A 39 57.36 -23.57 -11.25
C ILE A 39 57.47 -22.16 -11.86
N SER A 40 58.65 -21.57 -11.76
CA SER A 40 58.98 -20.27 -12.35
C SER A 40 59.09 -20.37 -13.88
N ASN A 41 58.36 -19.52 -14.62
CA ASN A 41 58.53 -19.34 -16.07
C ASN A 41 58.87 -17.87 -16.40
N PRO A 42 60.15 -17.53 -16.68
CA PRO A 42 60.61 -16.14 -16.75
C PRO A 42 60.82 -15.63 -18.19
N TYR A 43 59.74 -15.31 -18.92
CA TYR A 43 59.85 -14.65 -20.23
C TYR A 43 58.98 -13.40 -20.35
N GLN A 44 59.60 -12.25 -20.12
CA GLN A 44 59.09 -10.92 -20.45
C GLN A 44 59.15 -10.67 -21.97
N LYS A 45 58.04 -10.25 -22.58
CA LYS A 45 58.03 -9.41 -23.79
C LYS A 45 56.89 -8.38 -23.68
N MET A 46 57.22 -7.11 -23.83
CA MET A 46 56.25 -6.03 -23.97
C MET A 46 55.50 -6.13 -25.31
N VAL A 47 54.19 -5.86 -25.27
CA VAL A 47 53.43 -5.29 -26.40
C VAL A 47 52.54 -4.17 -25.82
N TYR A 48 52.33 -3.12 -26.60
CA TYR A 48 51.72 -1.86 -26.17
C TYR A 48 50.22 -1.73 -26.58
N PHE A 49 49.58 -0.67 -26.06
CA PHE A 49 48.25 -0.16 -26.40
C PHE A 49 47.02 -0.95 -25.94
N GLY A 50 46.19 -0.28 -25.13
CA GLY A 50 44.81 -0.69 -24.81
C GLY A 50 44.07 0.44 -24.08
N ARG A 51 43.04 1.01 -24.71
CA ARG A 51 42.07 1.88 -24.02
C ARG A 51 41.20 0.99 -23.14
N SER A 52 41.31 1.10 -21.82
CA SER A 52 40.45 0.35 -20.88
C SER A 52 39.78 1.32 -19.90
N SER A 53 38.48 1.50 -20.07
CA SER A 53 37.66 2.45 -19.31
C SER A 53 37.51 2.03 -17.84
N LEU A 54 37.60 3.00 -16.92
CA LEU A 54 37.20 2.83 -15.52
C LEU A 54 35.67 2.78 -15.40
N LEU A 55 35.08 1.61 -15.67
CA LEU A 55 33.68 1.32 -15.34
C LEU A 55 33.57 0.95 -13.85
N ALA A 56 33.53 1.98 -13.00
CA ALA A 56 33.13 1.82 -11.61
C ALA A 56 31.63 1.53 -11.55
N ALA A 57 31.26 0.30 -11.19
CA ALA A 57 29.86 -0.11 -11.10
C ALA A 57 29.16 0.58 -9.93
N VAL A 58 28.32 1.58 -10.23
CA VAL A 58 27.43 2.20 -9.24
C VAL A 58 26.34 1.19 -8.87
N VAL A 59 26.44 0.60 -7.68
CA VAL A 59 25.38 -0.23 -7.11
C VAL A 59 24.24 0.69 -6.69
N GLY A 60 23.31 0.93 -7.61
CA GLY A 60 22.11 1.71 -7.35
C GLY A 60 21.16 0.94 -6.43
N THR A 61 21.11 1.33 -5.16
CA THR A 61 20.13 0.80 -4.21
C THR A 61 18.72 1.21 -4.65
N LEU A 62 17.98 0.29 -5.27
CA LEU A 62 16.56 0.53 -5.55
C LEU A 62 15.80 0.60 -4.21
N LEU A 63 15.53 1.82 -3.77
CA LEU A 63 14.51 2.07 -2.76
C LEU A 63 13.16 1.71 -3.38
N ILE A 64 12.63 0.54 -3.00
CA ILE A 64 11.27 0.14 -3.34
C ILE A 64 10.33 1.06 -2.57
N GLN A 65 9.99 2.19 -3.19
CA GLN A 65 8.97 3.10 -2.70
C GLN A 65 7.62 2.38 -2.87
N GLY A 66 7.09 1.88 -1.76
CA GLY A 66 5.70 1.42 -1.73
C GLY A 66 4.80 2.60 -2.07
N SER A 67 4.00 2.44 -3.12
CA SER A 67 2.90 3.36 -3.40
C SER A 67 1.85 3.15 -2.31
N GLU A 68 1.89 3.96 -1.23
CA GLU A 68 0.84 3.92 -0.20
C GLU A 68 -0.49 4.29 -0.88
N GLY A 69 -1.33 3.28 -1.08
CA GLY A 69 -2.65 3.43 -1.65
C GLY A 69 -3.63 3.76 -0.53
N HIS A 70 -4.48 4.74 -0.75
CA HIS A 70 -5.57 5.01 0.18
C HIS A 70 -6.64 3.93 0.07
N VAL A 71 -7.35 3.69 1.18
CA VAL A 71 -8.59 2.91 1.14
C VAL A 71 -9.68 3.83 0.57
N GLU A 72 -10.34 3.39 -0.50
CA GLU A 72 -11.25 4.20 -1.32
C GLU A 72 -12.40 3.34 -1.88
N PHE A 73 -13.41 3.95 -2.49
CA PHE A 73 -14.44 3.19 -3.22
C PHE A 73 -14.11 3.13 -4.72
N LYS A 74 -14.23 1.94 -5.30
CA LYS A 74 -13.92 1.65 -6.71
C LYS A 74 -14.68 2.53 -7.70
N ASN A 75 -15.95 2.75 -7.41
CA ASN A 75 -16.77 3.84 -7.94
C ASN A 75 -17.17 4.69 -6.73
N ASP A 76 -16.88 5.99 -6.72
CA ASP A 76 -17.20 6.88 -5.58
C ASP A 76 -18.31 7.90 -5.88
N THR A 77 -18.64 8.11 -7.15
CA THR A 77 -19.49 9.23 -7.62
C THR A 77 -20.84 8.72 -8.14
N VAL A 78 -21.94 9.35 -7.73
CA VAL A 78 -23.31 8.84 -7.92
C VAL A 78 -24.37 9.95 -7.93
N LYS A 79 -25.51 9.72 -8.61
CA LYS A 79 -26.63 10.67 -8.68
C LYS A 79 -27.66 10.48 -7.55
N PRO A 80 -28.32 11.55 -7.07
CA PRO A 80 -29.41 11.46 -6.10
C PRO A 80 -30.52 10.48 -6.54
N ASN A 81 -31.15 9.81 -5.57
CA ASN A 81 -32.25 8.86 -5.82
C ASN A 81 -31.89 7.73 -6.81
N THR A 82 -30.66 7.20 -6.71
CA THR A 82 -30.20 6.03 -7.48
C THR A 82 -29.49 5.01 -6.57
N SER A 83 -29.11 3.86 -7.12
CA SER A 83 -28.28 2.86 -6.42
C SER A 83 -26.91 2.77 -7.09
N LEU A 84 -25.86 2.65 -6.27
CA LEU A 84 -24.48 2.44 -6.70
C LEU A 84 -24.02 1.04 -6.25
N ASP A 85 -23.61 0.19 -7.19
CA ASP A 85 -22.83 -1.00 -6.91
C ASP A 85 -21.34 -0.64 -6.98
N THR A 86 -20.61 -0.91 -5.91
CA THR A 86 -19.20 -0.52 -5.75
C THR A 86 -18.50 -1.47 -4.79
N ALA A 87 -17.20 -1.25 -4.56
CA ALA A 87 -16.45 -2.00 -3.58
C ALA A 87 -15.47 -1.08 -2.86
N LEU A 88 -15.28 -1.30 -1.56
CA LEU A 88 -14.19 -0.70 -0.81
C LEU A 88 -12.88 -1.39 -1.22
N VAL A 89 -11.95 -0.62 -1.76
CA VAL A 89 -10.64 -1.06 -2.21
C VAL A 89 -9.67 -0.96 -1.05
N VAL A 90 -9.03 -2.08 -0.68
CA VAL A 90 -7.94 -2.11 0.30
C VAL A 90 -6.66 -2.53 -0.43
N PRO A 91 -5.69 -1.63 -0.65
CA PRO A 91 -4.59 -1.88 -1.59
C PRO A 91 -3.34 -2.55 -1.00
N HIS A 92 -3.16 -2.52 0.32
CA HIS A 92 -2.05 -3.15 1.04
C HIS A 92 -2.37 -3.27 2.54
N GLY A 93 -1.50 -3.96 3.29
CA GLY A 93 -1.57 -4.11 4.75
C GLY A 93 -1.09 -2.88 5.55
N CYS A 94 -1.22 -2.94 6.87
CA CYS A 94 -0.81 -1.87 7.78
C CYS A 94 0.71 -1.92 7.97
N SER A 95 1.46 -0.98 7.37
CA SER A 95 2.92 -0.84 7.55
C SER A 95 3.71 -2.15 7.33
N GLY A 96 3.30 -2.97 6.37
CA GLY A 96 3.91 -4.28 6.07
C GLY A 96 3.34 -5.46 6.87
N SER A 97 2.28 -5.28 7.64
CA SER A 97 1.54 -6.37 8.30
C SER A 97 0.24 -6.70 7.58
N ASP A 98 -0.06 -7.99 7.45
CA ASP A 98 -1.26 -8.52 6.79
C ASP A 98 -2.56 -8.09 7.46
N THR A 99 -3.61 -7.87 6.68
CA THR A 99 -4.94 -7.40 7.14
C THR A 99 -5.83 -8.59 7.50
N VAL A 100 -6.51 -8.50 8.65
CA VAL A 100 -7.41 -9.53 9.20
C VAL A 100 -8.79 -9.00 9.62
N GLY A 101 -8.98 -7.68 9.54
CA GLY A 101 -10.29 -7.04 9.75
C GLY A 101 -10.41 -5.72 8.98
N ILE A 102 -11.59 -5.44 8.45
CA ILE A 102 -12.01 -4.14 7.93
C ILE A 102 -13.32 -3.78 8.62
N SER A 103 -13.40 -2.63 9.29
CA SER A 103 -14.61 -2.11 9.92
C SER A 103 -14.95 -0.73 9.35
N VAL A 104 -16.19 -0.52 8.94
CA VAL A 104 -16.65 0.69 8.25
C VAL A 104 -17.84 1.28 8.98
N THR A 105 -17.80 2.59 9.25
CA THR A 105 -18.92 3.35 9.83
C THR A 105 -19.80 3.89 8.70
N ALA A 106 -21.11 3.70 8.79
CA ALA A 106 -22.05 4.28 7.83
C ALA A 106 -22.32 5.76 8.16
N PRO A 107 -22.37 6.66 7.16
CA PRO A 107 -22.53 8.10 7.36
C PRO A 107 -23.83 8.47 8.08
N GLU A 108 -23.75 9.54 8.88
CA GLU A 108 -24.93 10.17 9.53
C GLU A 108 -25.35 11.47 8.83
N SER A 109 -24.46 12.07 8.02
CA SER A 109 -24.73 13.31 7.28
C SER A 109 -25.69 13.14 6.11
N VAL A 110 -25.82 11.92 5.58
CA VAL A 110 -26.76 11.55 4.51
C VAL A 110 -27.29 10.15 4.82
N ALA A 111 -28.61 9.97 4.74
CA ALA A 111 -29.29 8.70 5.00
C ALA A 111 -29.12 7.70 3.83
N ILE A 112 -27.89 7.26 3.59
CA ILE A 112 -27.57 6.24 2.58
C ILE A 112 -27.97 4.85 3.11
N GLY A 113 -28.74 4.11 2.32
CA GLY A 113 -29.06 2.70 2.61
C GLY A 113 -27.90 1.80 2.22
N VAL A 114 -27.12 1.34 3.20
CA VAL A 114 -25.91 0.53 2.97
C VAL A 114 -26.22 -0.97 2.99
N VAL A 115 -25.77 -1.71 1.98
CA VAL A 115 -25.89 -3.18 1.88
C VAL A 115 -24.51 -3.78 1.59
N PRO A 116 -23.70 -4.09 2.62
CA PRO A 116 -22.40 -4.73 2.43
C PRO A 116 -22.56 -6.17 1.95
N GLN A 117 -21.70 -6.59 1.01
CA GLN A 117 -21.75 -7.92 0.40
C GLN A 117 -20.87 -8.92 1.16
N GLN A 118 -21.26 -10.19 1.12
CA GLN A 118 -20.47 -11.29 1.68
C GLN A 118 -19.22 -11.53 0.82
N VAL A 119 -18.03 -11.41 1.41
CA VAL A 119 -16.74 -11.65 0.74
C VAL A 119 -16.25 -13.06 1.08
N GLN A 120 -15.72 -13.80 0.09
CA GLN A 120 -15.26 -15.17 0.29
C GLN A 120 -14.16 -15.24 1.36
N ASN A 121 -14.30 -16.19 2.31
CA ASN A 121 -13.40 -16.42 3.46
C ASN A 121 -13.37 -15.31 4.53
N TRP A 122 -14.26 -14.29 4.46
CA TRP A 122 -14.42 -13.27 5.51
C TRP A 122 -15.76 -13.44 6.21
N THR A 123 -15.82 -13.22 7.53
CA THR A 123 -17.09 -13.12 8.28
C THR A 123 -17.61 -11.69 8.20
N LEU A 124 -18.76 -11.48 7.54
CA LEU A 124 -19.48 -10.21 7.54
C LEU A 124 -20.36 -10.08 8.79
N VAL A 125 -20.24 -8.97 9.50
CA VAL A 125 -21.12 -8.53 10.59
C VAL A 125 -21.70 -7.17 10.24
N VAL A 126 -23.00 -6.96 10.48
CA VAL A 126 -23.71 -5.69 10.24
C VAL A 126 -24.45 -5.30 11.51
N ASN A 127 -24.16 -4.10 12.02
CA ASN A 127 -24.82 -3.51 13.17
C ASN A 127 -25.79 -2.42 12.70
N TYR A 128 -27.00 -2.43 13.25
CA TYR A 128 -28.06 -1.48 12.89
C TYR A 128 -28.25 -0.43 14.01
N ARG A 129 -28.74 0.76 13.62
CA ARG A 129 -29.05 1.88 14.54
C ARG A 129 -30.36 1.67 15.30
N ASP A 130 -31.21 0.79 14.79
CA ASP A 130 -32.57 0.54 15.23
C ASP A 130 -32.91 -0.96 15.18
N ALA A 131 -33.86 -1.40 16.00
CA ALA A 131 -34.29 -2.80 16.07
C ALA A 131 -35.16 -3.26 14.88
N THR A 132 -35.38 -2.42 13.86
CA THR A 132 -36.07 -2.80 12.61
C THR A 132 -35.09 -3.26 11.53
N ASN A 133 -33.78 -3.20 11.81
CA ASN A 133 -32.67 -3.58 10.92
C ASN A 133 -32.71 -2.87 9.55
N LYS A 134 -33.19 -1.63 9.52
CA LYS A 134 -33.27 -0.81 8.28
C LYS A 134 -32.08 0.12 8.13
N THR A 135 -31.62 0.74 9.21
CA THR A 135 -30.57 1.75 9.16
C THR A 135 -29.26 1.16 9.65
N VAL A 136 -28.29 0.94 8.75
CA VAL A 136 -26.95 0.47 9.14
C VAL A 136 -26.23 1.55 9.97
N LYS A 137 -25.57 1.11 11.04
CA LYS A 137 -24.69 1.93 11.88
C LYS A 137 -23.24 1.76 11.45
N ASP A 138 -22.80 0.51 11.42
CA ASP A 138 -21.46 0.08 11.08
C ASP A 138 -21.50 -1.39 10.63
N PHE A 139 -20.48 -1.80 9.91
CA PHE A 139 -20.33 -3.16 9.39
C PHE A 139 -18.86 -3.54 9.32
N SER A 140 -18.55 -4.83 9.40
CA SER A 140 -17.17 -5.30 9.34
C SER A 140 -17.03 -6.66 8.66
N TRP A 141 -15.91 -6.82 7.97
CA TRP A 141 -15.42 -8.10 7.46
C TRP A 141 -14.24 -8.52 8.34
N THR A 142 -14.30 -9.70 8.95
CA THR A 142 -13.29 -10.17 9.93
C THR A 142 -12.92 -11.64 9.73
N GLY A 143 -11.73 -12.03 10.18
CA GLY A 143 -11.30 -13.44 10.20
C GLY A 143 -10.88 -14.02 8.84
N GLY A 144 -11.03 -13.25 7.76
CA GLY A 144 -10.31 -13.50 6.51
C GLY A 144 -8.87 -12.96 6.58
N TYR A 145 -8.17 -13.01 5.45
CA TYR A 145 -6.77 -12.66 5.36
C TYR A 145 -6.48 -11.96 4.03
N LEU A 146 -5.73 -10.86 4.09
CA LEU A 146 -5.18 -10.16 2.94
C LEU A 146 -3.70 -9.89 3.21
N ALA A 147 -2.83 -10.44 2.35
CA ALA A 147 -1.38 -10.28 2.45
C ALA A 147 -0.97 -8.80 2.44
N HIS A 148 0.13 -8.45 3.09
CA HIS A 148 0.53 -7.05 3.25
C HIS A 148 0.80 -6.30 1.94
N ASP A 149 1.06 -7.01 0.84
CA ASP A 149 1.32 -6.52 -0.52
C ASP A 149 0.14 -6.79 -1.49
N GLY A 150 -0.92 -7.42 -0.99
CA GLY A 150 -2.11 -7.76 -1.76
C GLY A 150 -3.19 -6.67 -1.74
N ARG A 151 -3.99 -6.62 -2.80
CA ARG A 151 -5.17 -5.77 -2.94
C ARG A 151 -6.46 -6.60 -2.89
N GLN A 152 -7.42 -6.20 -2.05
CA GLN A 152 -8.75 -6.80 -1.95
C GLN A 152 -9.84 -5.77 -2.28
N GLU A 153 -10.95 -6.24 -2.82
CA GLU A 153 -12.18 -5.46 -2.99
C GLU A 153 -13.28 -6.04 -2.08
N PHE A 154 -13.94 -5.19 -1.30
CA PHE A 154 -15.03 -5.56 -0.40
C PHE A 154 -16.34 -4.92 -0.91
N GLY A 155 -17.18 -5.72 -1.58
CA GLY A 155 -18.38 -5.25 -2.28
C GLY A 155 -19.42 -4.61 -1.37
N VAL A 156 -20.09 -3.56 -1.85
CA VAL A 156 -21.18 -2.88 -1.15
C VAL A 156 -22.13 -2.22 -2.15
N VAL A 157 -23.43 -2.43 -1.97
CA VAL A 157 -24.46 -1.67 -2.69
C VAL A 157 -24.92 -0.52 -1.80
N LEU A 158 -24.96 0.69 -2.37
CA LEU A 158 -25.37 1.92 -1.70
C LEU A 158 -26.63 2.47 -2.35
N ASN A 159 -27.68 2.67 -1.57
CA ASN A 159 -28.95 3.26 -2.01
C ASN A 159 -28.95 4.73 -1.60
N ILE A 160 -28.86 5.62 -2.58
CA ILE A 160 -28.68 7.05 -2.37
C ILE A 160 -30.06 7.72 -2.29
N PRO A 161 -30.38 8.47 -1.22
CA PRO A 161 -31.65 9.19 -1.12
C PRO A 161 -31.72 10.33 -2.14
N GLN A 162 -32.90 10.94 -2.29
CA GLN A 162 -32.98 12.25 -2.93
C GLN A 162 -32.24 13.29 -2.07
N VAL A 163 -31.40 14.11 -2.70
CA VAL A 163 -30.61 15.17 -2.08
C VAL A 163 -30.85 16.46 -2.85
N ASP A 164 -31.06 17.57 -2.15
CA ASP A 164 -31.15 18.90 -2.77
C ASP A 164 -29.73 19.42 -3.09
N LEU A 165 -29.44 19.52 -4.38
CA LEU A 165 -28.19 20.05 -4.93
C LEU A 165 -28.35 21.47 -5.54
N SER A 166 -29.47 22.14 -5.29
CA SER A 166 -29.73 23.50 -5.81
C SER A 166 -28.79 24.57 -5.24
N GLN A 167 -28.31 24.38 -4.01
CA GLN A 167 -27.43 25.33 -3.30
C GLN A 167 -25.96 24.87 -3.26
N LYS A 168 -25.67 23.61 -3.59
CA LYS A 168 -24.33 23.00 -3.59
C LYS A 168 -24.29 21.94 -4.70
N PRO A 169 -23.32 21.97 -5.63
CA PRO A 169 -23.31 21.06 -6.78
C PRO A 169 -23.14 19.59 -6.37
N ASN A 170 -22.49 19.34 -5.22
CA ASN A 170 -22.35 18.01 -4.65
C ASN A 170 -22.47 17.98 -3.12
N VAL A 171 -22.74 16.78 -2.59
CA VAL A 171 -22.64 16.43 -1.17
C VAL A 171 -21.69 15.24 -1.03
N THR A 172 -20.76 15.31 -0.08
CA THR A 172 -19.83 14.21 0.22
C THR A 172 -20.27 13.48 1.48
N ALA A 173 -20.44 12.17 1.39
CA ALA A 173 -20.68 11.28 2.53
C ALA A 173 -19.39 10.50 2.85
N LEU A 174 -18.87 10.64 4.07
CA LEU A 174 -17.67 9.93 4.51
C LEU A 174 -18.04 8.59 5.16
N PHE A 175 -17.24 7.55 4.92
CA PHE A 175 -17.35 6.22 5.50
C PHE A 175 -16.10 5.87 6.34
N PRO A 176 -15.98 6.41 7.57
CA PRO A 176 -14.80 6.21 8.41
C PRO A 176 -14.47 4.72 8.60
N THR A 177 -13.27 4.33 8.19
CA THR A 177 -12.85 2.94 8.08
C THR A 177 -11.65 2.66 8.97
N VAL A 178 -11.70 1.56 9.73
CA VAL A 178 -10.57 1.03 10.50
C VAL A 178 -10.14 -0.28 9.87
N GLN A 179 -8.87 -0.32 9.46
CA GLN A 179 -8.19 -1.51 8.96
C GLN A 179 -7.39 -2.13 10.11
N THR A 180 -7.73 -3.37 10.46
CA THR A 180 -7.07 -4.16 11.51
C THR A 180 -6.13 -5.18 10.88
N CYS A 181 -4.87 -5.14 11.29
CA CYS A 181 -3.82 -6.03 10.81
C CYS A 181 -3.26 -6.89 11.95
N LEU A 182 -2.49 -7.93 11.62
CA LEU A 182 -1.84 -8.79 12.62
C LEU A 182 -1.00 -7.98 13.63
N ASN A 183 -0.35 -6.91 13.15
CA ASN A 183 0.45 -5.99 13.94
C ASN A 183 -0.04 -4.55 13.72
N GLY A 184 -1.02 -4.11 14.51
CA GLY A 184 -1.52 -2.74 14.52
C GLY A 184 -2.69 -2.46 13.57
N THR A 185 -2.95 -1.17 13.33
CA THR A 185 -4.15 -0.68 12.65
C THR A 185 -3.87 0.54 11.78
N SER A 186 -4.62 0.71 10.69
CA SER A 186 -4.71 1.98 9.94
C SER A 186 -6.11 2.58 10.07
N ASN A 187 -6.18 3.82 10.54
CA ASN A 187 -7.43 4.56 10.74
C ASN A 187 -7.67 5.50 9.56
N TRP A 188 -8.46 5.05 8.59
CA TRP A 188 -8.87 5.79 7.40
C TRP A 188 -10.12 6.61 7.74
N THR A 189 -9.93 7.69 8.51
CA THR A 189 -11.00 8.41 9.21
C THR A 189 -10.91 9.94 9.13
N SER A 190 -9.89 10.51 8.50
CA SER A 190 -9.74 11.97 8.41
C SER A 190 -10.63 12.57 7.32
N ASP A 191 -11.22 13.75 7.56
CA ASP A 191 -11.93 14.54 6.56
C ASP A 191 -10.93 15.37 5.73
N PRO A 192 -10.81 15.14 4.40
CA PRO A 192 -9.94 15.91 3.52
C PRO A 192 -10.29 17.40 3.42
N LYS A 193 -11.52 17.80 3.81
CA LYS A 193 -12.02 19.17 3.79
C LYS A 193 -11.79 19.90 5.12
N SER A 194 -11.23 19.23 6.13
CA SER A 194 -10.90 19.84 7.42
C SER A 194 -9.67 20.76 7.33
N SER A 195 -9.70 21.89 8.04
CA SER A 195 -8.69 22.96 7.92
C SER A 195 -7.28 22.61 8.44
N GLY A 196 -7.11 21.43 9.05
CA GLY A 196 -5.82 20.90 9.52
C GLY A 196 -5.34 19.65 8.77
N TYR A 197 -6.03 19.24 7.70
CA TYR A 197 -5.72 18.02 6.94
C TYR A 197 -4.38 18.14 6.21
N ASN A 198 -3.54 17.11 6.33
CA ASN A 198 -2.29 16.96 5.61
C ASN A 198 -2.19 15.56 4.97
N SER A 199 -2.31 15.51 3.64
CA SER A 199 -2.26 14.28 2.83
C SER A 199 -0.96 13.46 2.93
N THR A 200 0.10 13.98 3.56
CA THR A 200 1.36 13.24 3.80
C THR A 200 1.41 12.52 5.16
N ARG A 201 0.38 12.68 6.00
CA ARG A 201 0.30 12.11 7.35
C ARG A 201 -1.07 11.53 7.65
N ASP A 202 -2.12 12.23 7.23
CA ASP A 202 -3.51 11.93 7.57
C ASP A 202 -4.09 10.95 6.56
N LYS A 203 -4.71 9.88 7.08
CA LYS A 203 -5.34 8.83 6.27
C LYS A 203 -6.79 9.24 6.00
N PRO A 204 -7.15 9.62 4.75
CA PRO A 204 -8.49 10.10 4.45
C PRO A 204 -9.53 9.01 4.69
N SER A 205 -10.73 9.42 5.07
CA SER A 205 -11.89 8.55 5.01
C SER A 205 -12.23 8.22 3.56
N PRO A 206 -12.55 6.95 3.23
CA PRO A 206 -13.31 6.62 2.04
C PRO A 206 -14.56 7.50 1.96
N GLN A 207 -14.95 7.91 0.76
CA GLN A 207 -16.00 8.90 0.54
C GLN A 207 -16.89 8.51 -0.64
N ILE A 208 -18.13 8.99 -0.63
CA ILE A 208 -19.05 8.94 -1.77
C ILE A 208 -19.46 10.38 -2.11
N VAL A 209 -19.38 10.74 -3.39
CA VAL A 209 -19.75 12.05 -3.93
C VAL A 209 -21.11 11.95 -4.61
N ILE A 210 -22.11 12.61 -4.03
CA ILE A 210 -23.46 12.70 -4.59
C ILE A 210 -23.53 13.99 -5.41
N THR A 211 -23.65 13.88 -6.73
CA THR A 211 -23.69 15.00 -7.69
C THR A 211 -24.72 14.73 -8.81
N ASN A 212 -25.18 15.76 -9.51
CA ASN A 212 -25.96 15.59 -10.75
C ASN A 212 -25.10 15.39 -12.00
N GLU A 213 -23.79 15.65 -11.90
CA GLU A 213 -22.80 15.46 -12.96
C GLU A 213 -22.71 13.97 -13.37
N GLU A 214 -22.30 13.70 -14.61
CA GLU A 214 -21.94 12.34 -15.02
C GLU A 214 -20.66 11.92 -14.24
N PRO A 215 -20.55 10.66 -13.76
CA PRO A 215 -19.31 10.19 -13.17
C PRO A 215 -18.22 10.12 -14.26
N GLU A 216 -17.24 11.02 -14.20
CA GLU A 216 -16.09 11.09 -15.10
C GLU A 216 -15.42 9.72 -15.21
N THR A 217 -15.39 9.14 -16.41
CA THR A 217 -14.93 7.76 -16.63
C THR A 217 -13.40 7.66 -16.63
N GLY A 218 -12.82 7.81 -15.43
CA GLY A 218 -11.42 7.55 -15.12
C GLY A 218 -10.49 8.75 -15.28
N SER A 219 -10.10 9.35 -14.15
CA SER A 219 -8.85 10.11 -14.03
C SER A 219 -8.39 10.11 -12.57
N GLY A 220 -7.35 9.32 -12.27
CA GLY A 220 -6.63 9.46 -11.00
C GLY A 220 -5.98 10.84 -10.91
N SER A 221 -5.95 11.44 -9.72
CA SER A 221 -5.52 12.83 -9.51
C SER A 221 -4.01 13.05 -9.71
N GLY A 222 -3.56 13.05 -10.96
CA GLY A 222 -2.21 13.41 -11.37
C GLY A 222 -1.95 14.90 -11.14
N SER A 223 -1.35 15.23 -10.00
CA SER A 223 -1.02 16.60 -9.60
C SER A 223 -0.11 17.30 -10.63
N SER A 224 -0.55 18.44 -11.14
CA SER A 224 0.18 19.23 -12.15
C SER A 224 1.40 19.93 -11.56
N THR A 225 2.60 19.38 -11.80
CA THR A 225 3.87 20.07 -11.57
C THR A 225 4.44 20.55 -12.90
N GLY A 226 4.18 21.82 -13.24
CA GLY A 226 4.81 22.45 -14.39
C GLY A 226 6.25 22.88 -14.09
N ASN A 227 7.18 22.57 -14.98
CA ASN A 227 8.43 23.32 -15.12
C ASN A 227 8.82 23.42 -16.60
N GLY A 228 9.44 24.53 -16.99
CA GLY A 228 9.69 24.87 -18.39
C GLY A 228 10.89 24.14 -18.98
N GLY A 229 10.75 23.65 -20.22
CA GLY A 229 11.82 23.02 -20.98
C GLY A 229 11.57 23.13 -22.49
N ALA A 230 11.87 24.28 -23.09
CA ALA A 230 11.67 24.49 -24.51
C ALA A 230 12.72 23.73 -25.34
N ALA A 231 12.29 22.69 -26.05
CA ALA A 231 13.12 21.91 -26.97
C ALA A 231 12.49 21.91 -28.37
N THR A 232 12.92 22.84 -29.23
CA THR A 232 12.45 22.97 -30.61
C THR A 232 12.88 21.77 -31.46
N PHE A 233 11.93 21.04 -32.04
CA PHE A 233 12.18 20.07 -33.11
C PHE A 233 11.51 20.52 -34.41
N ALA A 234 12.18 20.23 -35.54
CA ALA A 234 11.93 20.92 -36.80
C ALA A 234 11.02 20.16 -37.79
N GLN A 235 10.10 20.91 -38.40
CA GLN A 235 9.56 20.78 -39.77
C GLN A 235 9.63 19.39 -40.46
N GLY A 236 8.55 18.61 -40.30
CA GLY A 236 8.18 17.60 -41.31
C GLY A 236 7.78 18.29 -42.62
N HIS A 237 8.28 17.80 -43.76
CA HIS A 237 8.06 18.42 -45.07
C HIS A 237 6.70 18.03 -45.68
N SER A 238 6.06 18.98 -46.35
CA SER A 238 4.82 18.78 -47.12
C SER A 238 5.11 18.41 -48.58
N LEU A 239 4.28 17.53 -49.14
CA LEU A 239 4.22 17.24 -50.58
C LEU A 239 2.74 17.28 -51.03
N PRO A 240 2.37 18.13 -52.00
CA PRO A 240 1.02 18.19 -52.58
C PRO A 240 0.92 17.40 -53.89
N LEU A 241 -0.29 17.39 -54.49
CA LEU A 241 -0.66 16.79 -55.79
C LEU A 241 -0.83 15.25 -55.73
N LEU A 242 -1.69 14.61 -56.53
CA LEU A 242 -2.48 15.07 -57.70
C LEU A 242 -3.86 14.36 -57.72
N ALA A 243 -4.85 14.91 -58.43
CA ALA A 243 -6.24 14.41 -58.42
C ALA A 243 -6.61 13.56 -59.65
N ALA A 244 -7.16 12.36 -59.40
CA ALA A 244 -8.06 11.59 -60.25
C ALA A 244 -8.70 10.46 -59.40
N GLY A 245 -9.94 10.01 -59.56
CA GLY A 245 -10.99 10.48 -60.45
C GLY A 245 -11.70 9.33 -61.18
N LEU A 246 -12.82 8.82 -60.62
CA LEU A 246 -13.91 8.18 -61.39
C LEU A 246 -15.16 8.01 -60.52
N ALA A 247 -16.35 8.01 -61.13
CA ALA A 247 -17.62 7.75 -60.45
C ALA A 247 -18.46 6.73 -61.22
N ILE A 248 -18.85 5.65 -60.55
CA ILE A 248 -19.84 4.61 -60.92
C ILE A 248 -20.49 4.27 -59.57
N GLY A 249 -21.81 4.38 -59.36
CA GLY A 249 -22.86 3.55 -59.97
C GLY A 249 -23.03 2.26 -59.13
N ALA A 250 -24.22 1.84 -58.67
CA ALA A 250 -25.57 2.38 -58.84
C ALA A 250 -26.46 2.02 -57.62
N ALA A 251 -27.72 2.48 -57.62
CA ALA A 251 -28.70 2.14 -56.58
C ALA A 251 -29.42 0.81 -56.85
N VAL A 252 -29.69 0.03 -55.80
CA VAL A 252 -30.66 -1.08 -55.76
C VAL A 252 -31.36 -1.04 -54.39
N LEU A 253 -32.69 -1.24 -54.38
CA LEU A 253 -33.45 -1.45 -53.15
C LEU A 253 -33.43 -2.94 -52.76
N LEU A 254 -33.43 -3.22 -51.45
CA LEU A 254 -34.41 -4.08 -50.79
C LEU A 254 -34.39 -3.84 -49.27
#